data_AF-A0AAP5I750-F1
#
_entry.id   AF-A0AAP5I750-F1
#
_cell.length_a   1.000
_cell.length_b   1.000
_cell.length_c   1.000
_cell.angle_alpha   90.00
_cell.angle_beta   90.00
_cell.angle_gamma   90.00
#
_symmetry.space_group_name_H-M   'P 1'
#
loop_
_entity.id
_entity.type
_entity.pdbx_description
1 polymer ?
#
loop_
_entity_poly.entity_id
_entity_poly.type
_entity_poly.pdbx_seq_one_letter_code
_entity_poly.pdbx_strand_id
1 'polypeptide(L)'
;MSRIFGNFIDNFPQEYDSLEISFNFGSRLIQKRWKNNRLSAYFVADYLSNILPIDEDETQDNSRIEASKSTVTYIANELLENAMKFSEDNQVKFGIHFLEDGETFTAVIFTKNAITAQKAEKFQDFIKELLCADTHELYIQQIEKTAEDGDSEASGLGLLTIINDYSAKLGWEFDSDLSNLGMLTVTTMAQVII
;
A
#
# COMPACT_ATOMS: atom_id res chain seq x y z
N MET A 1 16.58 -14.29 3.19
CA MET A 1 17.17 -13.68 1.97
C MET A 1 16.04 -12.93 1.32
N SER A 2 16.18 -11.61 1.18
CA SER A 2 15.10 -10.75 0.71
C SER A 2 15.05 -10.72 -0.83
N ARG A 3 13.84 -10.71 -1.39
CA ARG A 3 13.58 -10.50 -2.83
C ARG A 3 12.81 -9.20 -3.02
N ILE A 4 13.34 -8.31 -3.84
CA ILE A 4 12.78 -6.98 -4.08
C ILE A 4 12.19 -6.90 -5.50
N PHE A 5 11.07 -6.20 -5.64
CA PHE A 5 10.39 -5.91 -6.90
C PHE A 5 9.94 -4.44 -6.96
N GLY A 6 9.85 -3.90 -8.18
CA GLY A 6 9.37 -2.53 -8.40
C GLY A 6 10.27 -1.47 -7.78
N ASN A 7 9.68 -0.35 -7.38
CA ASN A 7 10.36 0.78 -6.75
C ASN A 7 10.38 0.62 -5.22
N PHE A 8 10.97 -0.46 -4.72
CA PHE A 8 11.11 -0.63 -3.27
C PHE A 8 12.23 0.25 -2.71
N ILE A 9 12.02 0.84 -1.52
CA ILE A 9 13.03 1.61 -0.77
C ILE A 9 13.40 0.78 0.46
N ASP A 10 14.66 0.35 0.55
CA ASP A 10 15.13 -0.51 1.65
C ASP A 10 15.49 0.26 2.92
N ASN A 11 15.97 1.50 2.77
CA ASN A 11 16.47 2.34 3.83
C ASN A 11 15.88 3.74 3.70
N PHE A 12 14.90 4.05 4.55
CA PHE A 12 14.46 5.42 4.75
C PHE A 12 15.50 6.19 5.55
N PRO A 13 15.87 7.41 5.15
CA PRO A 13 16.73 8.26 5.96
C PRO A 13 16.07 8.54 7.32
N GLN A 14 16.84 8.43 8.41
CA GLN A 14 16.34 8.57 9.79
C GLN A 14 15.83 9.99 10.12
N GLU A 15 16.10 10.94 9.25
CA GLU A 15 15.80 12.36 9.44
C GLU A 15 14.37 12.72 9.02
N TYR A 16 13.67 11.82 8.31
CA TYR A 16 12.30 12.07 7.86
C TYR A 16 11.26 11.62 8.87
N ASP A 17 10.21 12.44 9.00
CA ASP A 17 9.04 12.09 9.78
C ASP A 17 8.40 10.80 9.25
N SER A 18 7.92 9.99 10.19
CA SER A 18 7.21 8.77 9.86
C SER A 18 6.17 8.43 10.93
N LEU A 19 5.09 7.80 10.48
CA LEU A 19 4.06 7.27 11.34
C LEU A 19 3.92 5.78 11.05
N GLU A 20 4.17 4.96 12.06
CA GLU A 20 3.95 3.51 11.99
C GLU A 20 2.88 3.07 12.99
N ILE A 21 1.94 2.27 12.49
CA ILE A 21 0.85 1.67 13.26
C ILE A 21 1.00 0.15 13.17
N SER A 22 1.08 -0.50 14.33
CA SER A 22 1.12 -1.96 14.42
C SER A 22 -0.20 -2.49 14.97
N PHE A 23 -0.89 -3.29 14.16
CA PHE A 23 -2.09 -3.99 14.56
C PHE A 23 -1.73 -5.35 15.12
N ASN A 24 -2.16 -5.60 16.36
CA ASN A 24 -2.02 -6.89 17.02
C ASN A 24 -3.41 -7.42 17.38
N PHE A 25 -3.91 -8.37 16.60
CA PHE A 25 -5.20 -8.97 16.86
C PHE A 25 -5.04 -10.15 17.82
N GLY A 26 -5.95 -10.28 18.78
CA GLY A 26 -6.09 -11.55 19.52
C GLY A 26 -6.49 -12.67 18.56
N SER A 27 -6.51 -13.93 19.03
CA SER A 27 -6.78 -15.16 18.25
C SER A 27 -8.12 -15.21 17.49
N ARG A 28 -8.90 -14.12 17.46
CA ARG A 28 -10.17 -13.99 16.76
C ARG A 28 -10.04 -13.02 15.57
N LEU A 29 -9.75 -13.62 14.42
CA LEU A 29 -10.08 -13.24 13.05
C LEU A 29 -9.84 -11.76 12.68
N ILE A 30 -8.61 -11.48 12.24
CA ILE A 30 -8.25 -10.31 11.42
C ILE A 30 -9.26 -10.10 10.26
N GLN A 31 -9.72 -11.21 9.68
CA GLN A 31 -10.73 -11.28 8.61
C GLN A 31 -12.14 -10.76 8.99
N LYS A 32 -12.45 -10.54 10.28
CA LYS A 32 -13.71 -9.89 10.70
C LYS A 32 -13.54 -8.40 10.96
N ARG A 33 -12.31 -7.90 11.07
CA ARG A 33 -12.00 -6.50 11.41
C ARG A 33 -11.48 -5.67 10.23
N TRP A 34 -11.06 -6.30 9.13
CA TRP A 34 -10.57 -5.58 7.94
C TRP A 34 -11.61 -4.61 7.34
N LYS A 35 -12.91 -4.84 7.53
CA LYS A 35 -13.96 -3.89 7.09
C LYS A 35 -13.86 -2.51 7.76
N ASN A 36 -13.09 -2.38 8.84
CA ASN A 36 -12.84 -1.11 9.53
C ASN A 36 -11.54 -0.42 9.08
N ASN A 37 -10.83 -0.93 8.05
CA ASN A 37 -9.55 -0.38 7.58
C ASN A 37 -9.63 1.09 7.17
N ARG A 38 -10.80 1.52 6.68
CA ARG A 38 -11.07 2.91 6.36
C ARG A 38 -10.71 3.87 7.49
N LEU A 39 -10.99 3.52 8.75
CA LEU A 39 -10.67 4.40 9.89
C LEU A 39 -9.18 4.66 10.04
N SER A 40 -8.36 3.63 9.84
CA SER A 40 -6.90 3.75 9.92
C SER A 40 -6.33 4.53 8.73
N ALA A 41 -6.90 4.32 7.53
CA ALA A 41 -6.53 5.10 6.35
C ALA A 41 -6.87 6.59 6.52
N TYR A 42 -8.07 6.91 7.02
CA TYR A 42 -8.46 8.28 7.35
C TYR A 42 -7.54 8.90 8.40
N PHE A 43 -7.22 8.18 9.47
CA PHE A 43 -6.31 8.68 10.50
C PHE A 43 -4.93 9.05 9.94
N VAL A 44 -4.36 8.21 9.07
CA VAL A 44 -3.06 8.48 8.44
C VAL A 44 -3.15 9.66 7.46
N ALA A 45 -4.23 9.78 6.71
CA ALA A 45 -4.43 10.91 5.80
C ALA A 45 -4.70 12.24 6.55
N ASP A 46 -5.40 12.21 7.68
CA ASP A 46 -5.54 13.35 8.57
C ASP A 46 -4.18 13.74 9.18
N TYR A 47 -3.40 12.76 9.64
CA TYR A 47 -2.05 13.01 10.14
C TYR A 47 -1.18 13.68 9.07
N LEU A 48 -1.21 13.17 7.83
CA LEU A 48 -0.55 13.76 6.66
C LEU A 48 -0.90 15.25 6.47
N SER A 49 -2.18 15.61 6.57
CA SER A 49 -2.60 16.99 6.30
C SER A 49 -1.97 18.03 7.25
N ASN A 50 -1.46 17.61 8.41
CA ASN A 50 -0.82 18.49 9.38
C ASN A 50 0.68 18.74 9.13
N ILE A 51 1.30 17.95 8.25
CA ILE A 51 2.75 18.00 7.96
C ILE A 51 3.04 18.48 6.53
N LEU A 52 2.01 18.60 5.70
CA LEU A 52 2.13 19.24 4.39
C LEU A 52 2.49 20.72 4.56
N PRO A 53 3.46 21.25 3.80
CA PRO A 53 3.75 22.68 3.81
C PRO A 53 2.52 23.45 3.32
N ILE A 54 2.13 24.47 4.09
CA ILE A 54 1.07 25.42 3.73
C ILE A 54 1.79 26.66 3.21
N ASP A 55 1.58 27.02 1.94
CA ASP A 55 2.05 28.29 1.39
C ASP A 55 1.16 29.45 1.89
N GLU A 56 1.58 30.71 1.68
CA GLU A 56 0.83 31.87 2.20
C GLU A 56 -0.51 32.13 1.46
N ASP A 57 -0.84 31.34 0.42
CA ASP A 57 -2.02 31.52 -0.44
C ASP A 57 -3.15 30.51 -0.06
N GLU A 58 -3.81 30.80 1.07
CA GLU A 58 -4.76 29.94 1.82
C GLU A 58 -5.83 29.19 0.99
N THR A 59 -6.17 29.65 -0.21
CA THR A 59 -7.25 29.06 -1.03
C THR A 59 -6.79 27.97 -2.00
N GLN A 60 -5.60 28.09 -2.59
CA GLN A 60 -5.05 27.02 -3.44
C GLN A 60 -4.54 25.86 -2.58
N ASP A 61 -3.98 26.16 -1.41
CA ASP A 61 -3.44 25.15 -0.50
C ASP A 61 -4.50 24.21 0.07
N ASN A 62 -5.68 24.73 0.43
CA ASN A 62 -6.76 23.87 0.90
C ASN A 62 -7.21 22.85 -0.17
N SER A 63 -7.25 23.26 -1.44
CA SER A 63 -7.64 22.34 -2.52
C SER A 63 -6.59 21.25 -2.78
N ARG A 64 -5.31 21.61 -2.70
CA ARG A 64 -4.17 20.69 -2.85
C ARG A 64 -4.11 19.72 -1.67
N ILE A 65 -4.22 20.22 -0.45
CA ILE A 65 -4.23 19.42 0.78
C ILE A 65 -5.37 18.39 0.73
N GLU A 66 -6.59 18.79 0.34
CA GLU A 66 -7.72 17.86 0.23
C GLU A 66 -7.52 16.82 -0.89
N ALA A 67 -6.92 17.20 -2.01
CA ALA A 67 -6.59 16.26 -3.08
C ALA A 67 -5.53 15.23 -2.64
N SER A 68 -4.45 15.69 -2.00
CA SER A 68 -3.38 14.84 -1.47
C SER A 68 -3.90 13.93 -0.34
N LYS A 69 -4.77 14.44 0.53
CA LYS A 69 -5.46 13.67 1.56
C LYS A 69 -6.37 12.59 0.97
N SER A 70 -7.16 12.91 -0.05
CA SER A 70 -8.01 11.93 -0.73
C SER A 70 -7.18 10.83 -1.38
N THR A 71 -6.09 11.21 -2.04
CA THR A 71 -5.12 10.30 -2.67
C THR A 71 -4.50 9.34 -1.66
N VAL A 72 -3.95 9.88 -0.56
CA VAL A 72 -3.34 9.06 0.49
C VAL A 72 -4.39 8.18 1.18
N THR A 73 -5.61 8.69 1.42
CA THR A 73 -6.70 7.89 1.99
C THR A 73 -7.00 6.67 1.13
N TYR A 74 -7.11 6.87 -0.19
CA TYR A 74 -7.39 5.77 -1.12
C TYR A 74 -6.27 4.73 -1.11
N ILE A 75 -5.03 5.16 -1.37
CA ILE A 75 -3.86 4.27 -1.43
C ILE A 75 -3.67 3.52 -0.10
N ALA A 76 -3.76 4.23 1.02
CA ALA A 76 -3.67 3.64 2.35
C ALA A 76 -4.74 2.56 2.58
N ASN A 77 -5.98 2.84 2.19
CA ASN A 77 -7.07 1.88 2.36
C ASN A 77 -6.83 0.62 1.54
N GLU A 78 -6.48 0.76 0.26
CA GLU A 78 -6.21 -0.38 -0.63
C GLU A 78 -5.03 -1.24 -0.15
N LEU A 79 -3.92 -0.62 0.26
CA LEU A 79 -2.76 -1.36 0.77
C LEU A 79 -3.07 -2.06 2.10
N LEU A 80 -3.78 -1.39 3.01
CA LEU A 80 -4.16 -1.95 4.31
C LEU A 80 -5.19 -3.07 4.17
N GLU A 81 -6.15 -2.92 3.25
CA GLU A 81 -7.09 -3.97 2.89
C GLU A 81 -6.38 -5.21 2.39
N ASN A 82 -5.46 -5.07 1.43
CA ASN A 82 -4.66 -6.18 0.94
C ASN A 82 -3.87 -6.85 2.07
N ALA A 83 -3.16 -6.09 2.89
CA ALA A 83 -2.35 -6.64 3.98
C ALA A 83 -3.20 -7.40 5.00
N MET A 84 -4.35 -6.86 5.40
CA MET A 84 -5.26 -7.48 6.35
C MET A 84 -5.95 -8.74 5.79
N LYS A 85 -6.31 -8.71 4.51
CA LYS A 85 -6.99 -9.81 3.80
C LYS A 85 -6.08 -11.02 3.63
N PHE A 86 -4.82 -10.78 3.27
CA PHE A 86 -3.88 -11.83 2.92
C PHE A 86 -2.93 -12.22 4.05
N SER A 87 -3.00 -11.57 5.23
CA SER A 87 -2.17 -11.95 6.37
C SER A 87 -2.46 -13.37 6.86
N GLU A 88 -1.39 -14.13 7.10
CA GLU A 88 -1.43 -15.47 7.70
C GLU A 88 -1.23 -15.46 9.22
N ASP A 89 -0.86 -14.31 9.77
CA ASP A 89 -0.73 -14.10 11.20
C ASP A 89 -1.70 -13.01 11.70
N ASN A 90 -1.58 -12.66 12.99
CA ASN A 90 -2.40 -11.63 13.61
C ASN A 90 -1.68 -10.27 13.69
N GLN A 91 -0.59 -10.09 12.96
CA GLN A 91 0.23 -8.89 13.00
C GLN A 91 0.32 -8.25 11.63
N VAL A 92 -0.15 -7.00 11.55
CA VAL A 92 0.00 -6.18 10.35
C VAL A 92 0.62 -4.87 10.77
N LYS A 93 1.67 -4.45 10.06
CA LYS A 93 2.18 -3.08 10.17
C LYS A 93 1.69 -2.26 8.99
N PHE A 94 1.49 -0.99 9.25
CA PHE A 94 1.06 -0.01 8.27
C PHE A 94 1.69 1.32 8.65
N GLY A 95 2.15 2.09 7.67
CA GLY A 95 2.73 3.37 7.95
C GLY A 95 2.90 4.24 6.73
N ILE A 96 3.38 5.45 6.99
CA ILE A 96 3.73 6.44 5.99
C ILE A 96 5.07 7.06 6.37
N HIS A 97 5.95 7.18 5.39
CA HIS A 97 7.18 7.96 5.43
C HIS A 97 7.08 9.14 4.47
N PHE A 98 7.84 10.19 4.74
CA PHE A 98 7.97 11.34 3.87
C PHE A 98 9.35 11.39 3.25
N LEU A 99 9.41 11.73 1.98
CA LEU A 99 10.65 12.06 1.30
C LEU A 99 10.50 13.44 0.71
N GLU A 100 11.44 14.32 1.03
CA GLU A 100 11.53 15.66 0.49
C GLU A 100 12.73 15.73 -0.47
N ASP A 101 12.47 16.14 -1.71
CA ASP A 101 13.51 16.41 -2.71
C ASP A 101 13.23 17.76 -3.37
N GLY A 102 13.87 18.81 -2.83
CA GLY A 102 13.60 20.19 -3.23
C GLY A 102 12.17 20.60 -2.90
N GLU A 103 11.39 20.99 -3.91
CA GLU A 103 9.98 21.37 -3.77
C GLU A 103 9.03 20.16 -3.92
N THR A 104 9.56 18.95 -4.12
CA THR A 104 8.74 17.74 -4.30
C THR A 104 8.59 16.99 -2.98
N PHE A 105 7.33 16.81 -2.57
CA PHE A 105 6.96 16.00 -1.42
C PHE A 105 6.44 14.65 -1.89
N THR A 106 7.05 13.56 -1.44
CA THR A 106 6.61 12.20 -1.75
C THR A 106 6.14 11.50 -0.49
N ALA A 107 4.86 11.13 -0.45
CA ALA A 107 4.33 10.21 0.54
C ALA A 107 4.68 8.78 0.15
N VAL A 108 5.28 8.04 1.09
CA VAL A 108 5.60 6.64 0.93
C VAL A 108 4.79 5.82 1.92
N ILE A 109 3.70 5.26 1.44
CA ILE A 109 2.76 4.47 2.23
C ILE A 109 3.16 3.01 2.14
N PHE A 110 3.21 2.30 3.27
CA PHE A 110 3.59 0.89 3.26
C PHE A 110 2.73 0.05 4.20
N THR A 111 2.64 -1.23 3.87
CA THR A 111 2.09 -2.27 4.74
C THR A 111 3.04 -3.45 4.81
N LYS A 112 3.01 -4.16 5.93
CA LYS A 112 3.80 -5.36 6.17
C LYS A 112 2.94 -6.43 6.83
N ASN A 113 2.87 -7.62 6.24
CA ASN A 113 2.10 -8.74 6.76
C ASN A 113 2.79 -10.08 6.48
N ALA A 114 2.47 -11.09 7.29
CA ALA A 114 2.94 -12.44 7.04
C ALA A 114 2.14 -13.13 5.92
N ILE A 115 2.80 -13.96 5.13
CA ILE A 115 2.20 -14.70 4.01
C ILE A 115 2.84 -16.08 3.90
N THR A 116 2.10 -17.08 3.41
CA THR A 116 2.68 -18.41 3.14
C THR A 116 3.57 -18.37 1.90
N ALA A 117 4.53 -19.30 1.81
CA ALA A 117 5.36 -19.45 0.62
C ALA A 117 4.56 -19.61 -0.68
N GLN A 118 3.46 -20.37 -0.65
CA GLN A 118 2.61 -20.59 -1.82
C GLN A 118 1.90 -19.30 -2.26
N LYS A 119 1.36 -18.52 -1.33
CA LYS A 119 0.72 -17.23 -1.66
C LYS A 119 1.76 -16.20 -2.11
N ALA A 120 2.96 -16.20 -1.53
CA ALA A 120 4.06 -15.35 -1.94
C ALA A 120 4.49 -15.63 -3.39
N GLU A 121 4.60 -16.90 -3.80
CA GLU A 121 4.96 -17.27 -5.17
C GLU A 121 3.92 -16.76 -6.18
N LYS A 122 2.63 -17.00 -5.92
CA LYS A 122 1.55 -16.46 -6.76
C LYS A 122 1.58 -14.94 -6.84
N PHE A 123 1.85 -14.27 -5.73
CA PHE A 123 1.92 -12.81 -5.70
C PHE A 123 3.15 -12.29 -6.47
N GLN A 124 4.31 -12.94 -6.35
CA GLN A 124 5.50 -12.61 -7.13
C GLN A 124 5.27 -12.77 -8.63
N ASP A 125 4.54 -13.81 -9.06
CA ASP A 125 4.21 -13.99 -10.49
C ASP A 125 3.25 -12.92 -10.99
N PHE A 126 2.23 -12.55 -10.21
CA PHE A 126 1.37 -11.41 -10.50
C PHE A 126 2.16 -10.09 -10.61
N ILE A 127 3.09 -9.84 -9.69
CA ILE A 127 3.93 -8.62 -9.72
C ILE A 127 4.79 -8.59 -10.99
N LYS A 128 5.35 -9.73 -11.43
CA LYS A 128 6.13 -9.77 -12.68
C LYS A 128 5.27 -9.45 -13.89
N GLU A 129 4.05 -9.97 -13.95
CA GLU A 129 3.09 -9.64 -15.01
C GLU A 129 2.77 -8.13 -14.99
N LEU A 130 2.45 -7.61 -13.81
CA LEU A 130 2.16 -6.19 -13.59
C LEU A 130 3.29 -5.26 -14.03
N LEU A 131 4.55 -5.65 -13.79
CA LEU A 131 5.73 -4.85 -14.15
C LEU A 131 6.13 -4.96 -15.64
N CYS A 132 5.64 -5.97 -16.37
CA CYS A 132 6.01 -6.22 -17.77
C CYS A 132 4.91 -5.85 -18.77
N ALA A 133 3.65 -5.79 -18.35
CA ALA A 133 2.50 -5.55 -19.22
C ALA A 133 2.13 -4.06 -19.32
N ASP A 134 1.24 -3.74 -20.25
CA ASP A 134 0.52 -2.46 -20.25
C ASP A 134 -0.51 -2.48 -19.12
N THR A 135 -0.32 -1.62 -18.12
CA THR A 135 -1.17 -1.58 -16.92
C THR A 135 -2.58 -1.07 -17.22
N HIS A 136 -2.81 -0.34 -18.31
CA HIS A 136 -4.16 0.04 -18.75
C HIS A 136 -4.90 -1.14 -19.38
N GLU A 137 -4.22 -1.93 -20.21
CA GLU A 137 -4.82 -3.15 -20.78
C GLU A 137 -5.14 -4.17 -19.68
N LEU A 138 -4.22 -4.37 -18.72
CA LEU A 138 -4.48 -5.23 -17.55
C LEU A 138 -5.66 -4.76 -16.72
N TYR A 139 -5.82 -3.44 -16.54
CA TYR A 139 -6.95 -2.86 -15.81
C TYR A 139 -8.28 -3.17 -16.49
N ILE A 140 -8.37 -2.99 -17.82
CA ILE A 140 -9.57 -3.31 -18.58
C ILE A 140 -9.89 -4.80 -18.50
N GLN A 141 -8.90 -5.66 -18.73
CA GLN A 141 -9.08 -7.12 -18.65
C GLN A 141 -9.57 -7.58 -17.28
N GLN A 142 -9.07 -6.95 -16.21
CA GLN A 142 -9.46 -7.31 -14.86
C GLN A 142 -10.88 -6.84 -14.52
N ILE A 143 -11.32 -5.69 -15.06
CA ILE A 143 -12.72 -5.25 -14.97
C ILE A 143 -13.64 -6.24 -15.68
N GLU A 144 -13.29 -6.66 -16.91
CA GLU A 144 -14.07 -7.60 -17.70
C GLU A 144 -14.21 -8.95 -16.98
N LYS A 145 -13.10 -9.52 -16.48
CA LYS A 145 -13.13 -10.77 -15.70
C LYS A 145 -14.02 -10.67 -14.46
N THR A 146 -13.93 -9.56 -13.73
CA THR A 146 -14.74 -9.33 -12.52
C THR A 146 -16.23 -9.24 -12.85
N ALA A 147 -16.58 -8.62 -13.98
CA ALA A 147 -17.96 -8.49 -14.43
C ALA A 147 -18.56 -9.84 -14.90
N GLU A 148 -17.74 -10.72 -15.47
CA GLU A 148 -18.15 -12.04 -15.95
C GLU A 148 -18.29 -13.06 -14.81
N ASP A 149 -17.40 -13.05 -13.82
CA ASP A 149 -17.35 -14.06 -12.76
C ASP A 149 -18.25 -13.75 -11.55
N GLY A 150 -18.91 -12.58 -11.50
CA GLY A 150 -20.05 -12.23 -10.63
C GLY A 150 -19.81 -12.22 -9.11
N ASP A 151 -18.74 -12.84 -8.62
CA ASP A 151 -18.40 -13.00 -7.21
C ASP A 151 -16.88 -13.24 -7.00
N SER A 152 -16.07 -13.25 -8.07
CA SER A 152 -14.62 -13.26 -7.91
C SER A 152 -14.17 -11.88 -7.46
N GLU A 153 -13.82 -11.74 -6.18
CA GLU A 153 -13.17 -10.53 -5.67
C GLU A 153 -12.05 -10.13 -6.63
N ALA A 154 -12.13 -8.91 -7.17
CA ALA A 154 -11.25 -8.38 -8.20
C ALA A 154 -9.83 -8.13 -7.69
N SER A 155 -9.16 -9.19 -7.28
CA SER A 155 -7.82 -9.17 -6.72
C SER A 155 -6.88 -8.57 -7.76
N GLY A 156 -6.20 -7.48 -7.40
CA GLY A 156 -5.29 -6.76 -8.31
C GLY A 156 -5.84 -5.46 -8.87
N LEU A 157 -7.16 -5.22 -8.87
CA LEU A 157 -7.70 -3.92 -9.32
C LEU A 157 -7.19 -2.76 -8.48
N GLY A 158 -7.16 -2.91 -7.16
CA GLY A 158 -6.66 -1.84 -6.27
C GLY A 158 -5.23 -1.40 -6.63
N LEU A 159 -4.33 -2.35 -6.91
CA LEU A 159 -2.95 -2.03 -7.31
C LEU A 159 -2.90 -1.37 -8.70
N LEU A 160 -3.73 -1.81 -9.64
CA LEU A 160 -3.83 -1.20 -10.97
C LEU A 160 -4.40 0.22 -10.90
N THR A 161 -5.41 0.47 -10.06
CA THR A 161 -5.95 1.82 -9.81
C THR A 161 -4.89 2.73 -9.19
N ILE A 162 -4.12 2.24 -8.21
CA ILE A 162 -3.03 3.00 -7.60
C ILE A 162 -1.99 3.43 -8.65
N ILE A 163 -1.67 2.56 -9.62
CA ILE A 163 -0.73 2.87 -10.71
C ILE A 163 -1.37 3.83 -11.73
N ASN A 164 -2.55 3.51 -12.25
CA ASN A 164 -3.12 4.20 -13.40
C ASN A 164 -3.76 5.56 -13.04
N ASP A 165 -4.49 5.63 -11.93
CA ASP A 165 -5.26 6.82 -11.56
C ASP A 165 -4.47 7.79 -10.68
N TYR A 166 -3.55 7.25 -9.87
CA TYR A 166 -2.73 8.04 -8.93
C TYR A 166 -1.26 8.14 -9.33
N SER A 167 -0.85 7.50 -10.44
CA SER A 167 0.55 7.51 -10.93
C SER A 167 1.58 7.07 -9.88
N ALA A 168 1.15 6.27 -8.90
CA ALA A 168 1.99 5.91 -7.79
C ALA A 168 2.98 4.80 -8.20
N LYS A 169 4.20 4.88 -7.67
CA LYS A 169 5.23 3.86 -7.89
C LYS A 169 5.12 2.80 -6.81
N LEU A 170 4.81 1.57 -7.22
CA LEU A 170 4.71 0.44 -6.30
C LEU A 170 6.06 -0.27 -6.12
N GLY A 171 6.29 -0.77 -4.91
CA GLY A 171 7.45 -1.57 -4.56
C GLY A 171 7.08 -2.71 -3.62
N TRP A 172 7.84 -3.80 -3.68
CA TRP A 172 7.62 -4.95 -2.81
C TRP A 172 8.93 -5.54 -2.32
N GLU A 173 8.90 -6.05 -1.10
CA GLU A 173 9.95 -6.84 -0.51
C GLU A 173 9.36 -8.12 0.07
N PHE A 174 9.94 -9.26 -0.28
CA PHE A 174 9.63 -10.55 0.33
C PHE A 174 10.84 -11.04 1.11
N ASP A 175 10.74 -11.01 2.43
CA ASP A 175 11.77 -11.52 3.31
C ASP A 175 11.37 -12.88 3.90
N SER A 176 12.28 -13.84 3.73
CA SER A 176 12.16 -15.18 4.32
C SER A 176 12.77 -15.14 5.72
N ASP A 177 11.93 -15.12 6.76
CA ASP A 177 12.43 -15.27 8.11
C ASP A 177 12.95 -16.70 8.32
N LEU A 178 14.26 -16.84 8.51
CA LEU A 178 14.92 -18.14 8.76
C LEU A 178 14.38 -18.83 10.02
N SER A 179 13.78 -18.06 10.94
CA SER A 179 13.20 -18.53 12.19
C SER A 179 11.88 -19.28 11.99
N ASN A 180 11.18 -19.03 10.88
CA ASN A 180 9.83 -19.54 10.64
C ASN A 180 9.74 -20.23 9.27
N LEU A 181 10.21 -21.48 9.23
CA LEU A 181 10.23 -22.36 8.06
C LEU A 181 8.80 -22.58 7.51
N GLY A 182 8.34 -21.67 6.66
CA GLY A 182 7.04 -21.77 5.97
C GLY A 182 6.32 -20.43 5.73
N MET A 183 6.72 -19.37 6.43
CA MET A 183 6.15 -18.03 6.26
C MET A 183 7.21 -17.05 5.77
N LEU A 184 6.77 -16.14 4.92
CA LEU A 184 7.52 -14.96 4.51
C LEU A 184 6.81 -13.74 5.06
N THR A 185 7.56 -12.67 5.21
CA THR A 185 6.97 -11.35 5.38
C THR A 185 7.00 -10.63 4.06
N VAL A 186 5.87 -10.07 3.66
CA VAL A 186 5.80 -9.18 2.50
C VAL A 186 5.63 -7.74 2.99
N THR A 187 6.47 -6.85 2.49
CA THR A 187 6.28 -5.40 2.59
C THR A 187 5.80 -4.92 1.23
N THR A 188 4.64 -4.24 1.19
CA THR A 188 4.14 -3.57 -0.02
C THR A 188 4.19 -2.07 0.21
N MET A 189 4.69 -1.31 -0.75
CA MET A 189 4.75 0.15 -0.68
C MET A 189 4.20 0.82 -1.93
N ALA A 190 3.68 2.02 -1.74
CA ALA A 190 3.28 2.94 -2.79
C ALA A 190 3.90 4.31 -2.53
N GLN A 191 4.56 4.87 -3.54
CA GLN A 191 5.11 6.22 -3.52
C GLN A 191 4.24 7.12 -4.39
N VAL A 192 3.77 8.23 -3.83
CA VAL A 192 2.95 9.20 -4.54
C VAL A 192 3.43 10.63 -4.24
N ILE A 193 3.53 11.44 -5.29
CA ILE A 193 3.86 12.86 -5.18
C ILE A 193 2.60 13.59 -4.73
N ILE A 194 2.72 14.43 -3.70
CA ILE A 194 1.61 15.13 -3.03
C ILE A 194 1.80 16.63 -3.01
#